data_AF-A0A914B007-F1
#
_entry.id   AF-A0A914B007-F1
#
_cell.length_a   1.000
_cell.length_b   1.000
_cell.length_c   1.000
_cell.angle_alpha   90.00
_cell.angle_beta   90.00
_cell.angle_gamma   90.00
#
_symmetry.space_group_name_H-M   'P 1'
#
loop_
_entity.id
_entity.type
_entity.pdbx_description
1 polymer ?
#
loop_
_entity_poly.entity_id
_entity_poly.type
_entity_poly.pdbx_seq_one_letter_code
_entity_poly.pdbx_strand_id
1 'polypeptide(L)'
;MPNNIQLSTLRRTSSLRRSKRHEIGTSTSDITSLVVSSEYQGNDEKHQPCDAAIYPTKDAEASAPAAPGPLPDPPPADAVYMRRHANLLHCVCLILGATIGPNVFLSPSVFIANSTSVWSSTIIIIFCGAVCTIAALCYADLITAFKQSGGELIFYYRPLSDRAAYIQAWMALIIGRTGGLAVSAVAFASLLILPFYPSYLESPKGLIRIVAVITLLALFYLNCVSVQWALRLQVVFTAVKVVGLLFIIIAAFQTICQGNIETLQHSLDYRVDFQFNKFAMQIFSIINLFFGW
;
A
#
# COMPACT_ATOMS: atom_id res chain seq x y z
N MET A 1 -28.70 -27.07 -63.40
CA MET A 1 -27.87 -25.92 -62.98
C MET A 1 -28.08 -25.68 -61.49
N PRO A 2 -27.16 -26.17 -60.63
CA PRO A 2 -26.66 -25.33 -59.54
C PRO A 2 -25.19 -25.67 -59.19
N ASN A 3 -24.20 -25.02 -59.80
CA ASN A 3 -22.77 -25.25 -59.45
C ASN A 3 -21.95 -23.96 -59.23
N ASN A 4 -22.58 -22.79 -59.22
CA ASN A 4 -21.85 -21.50 -59.13
C ASN A 4 -21.84 -20.86 -57.73
N ILE A 5 -22.51 -21.44 -56.73
CA ILE A 5 -22.60 -20.85 -55.37
C ILE A 5 -21.51 -21.42 -54.42
N GLN A 6 -21.03 -22.64 -54.66
CA GLN A 6 -20.00 -23.26 -53.81
C GLN A 6 -18.57 -22.77 -54.11
N LEU A 7 -18.28 -22.43 -55.38
CA LEU A 7 -16.96 -21.97 -55.80
C LEU A 7 -16.63 -20.54 -55.34
N SER A 8 -17.63 -19.67 -55.18
CA SER A 8 -17.44 -18.31 -54.67
C SER A 8 -17.14 -18.29 -53.16
N THR A 9 -17.74 -19.22 -52.42
CA THR A 9 -17.56 -19.35 -50.97
C THR A 9 -16.18 -19.91 -50.63
N LEU A 10 -15.69 -20.91 -51.38
CA LEU A 10 -14.34 -21.46 -51.18
C LEU A 10 -13.24 -20.46 -51.54
N ARG A 11 -13.42 -19.63 -52.57
CA ARG A 11 -12.43 -18.62 -52.98
C ARG A 11 -12.28 -17.46 -51.96
N ARG A 12 -13.33 -17.16 -51.18
CA ARG A 12 -13.25 -16.20 -50.04
C ARG A 12 -12.54 -16.76 -48.82
N THR A 13 -12.69 -18.06 -48.53
CA THR A 13 -12.04 -18.66 -47.36
C THR A 13 -10.53 -18.84 -47.54
N SER A 14 -10.05 -19.03 -48.77
CA SER A 14 -8.62 -19.15 -49.06
C SER A 14 -7.88 -17.81 -49.05
N SER A 15 -8.52 -16.70 -49.46
CA SER A 15 -7.92 -15.36 -49.36
C SER A 15 -7.79 -14.87 -47.91
N LEU A 16 -8.79 -15.16 -47.07
CA LEU A 16 -8.75 -14.87 -45.63
C LEU A 16 -7.67 -15.67 -44.89
N ARG A 17 -7.43 -16.93 -45.27
CA ARG A 17 -6.33 -17.73 -44.70
C ARG A 17 -4.94 -17.27 -45.15
N ARG A 18 -4.81 -16.68 -46.34
CA ARG A 18 -3.54 -16.13 -46.83
C ARG A 18 -3.20 -14.79 -46.20
N SER A 19 -4.20 -13.95 -45.92
CA SER A 19 -4.05 -12.71 -45.14
C SER A 19 -3.63 -13.01 -43.69
N LYS A 20 -4.24 -14.01 -43.04
CA LYS A 20 -3.88 -14.43 -41.67
C LYS A 20 -2.52 -15.10 -41.50
N ARG A 21 -1.84 -15.50 -42.59
CA ARG A 21 -0.51 -16.15 -42.52
C ARG A 21 0.65 -15.17 -42.66
N HIS A 22 0.40 -13.92 -43.05
CA HIS A 22 1.44 -12.87 -43.15
C HIS A 22 1.56 -11.97 -41.91
N GLU A 23 0.69 -12.10 -40.92
CA GLU A 23 0.80 -11.41 -39.61
C GLU A 23 1.51 -12.26 -38.53
N ILE A 24 2.29 -13.27 -38.92
CA ILE A 24 3.16 -13.99 -37.99
C ILE A 24 4.55 -13.35 -38.08
N GLY A 25 4.71 -12.19 -37.44
CA GLY A 25 5.99 -11.50 -37.42
C GLY A 25 5.93 -10.03 -37.04
N THR A 26 5.17 -9.63 -36.02
CA THR A 26 5.26 -8.28 -35.45
C THR A 26 5.12 -8.28 -33.93
N SER A 27 6.19 -7.75 -33.30
CA SER A 27 6.41 -7.29 -31.93
C SER A 27 5.31 -7.46 -30.87
N THR A 28 5.68 -8.03 -29.73
CA THR A 28 4.91 -8.16 -28.47
C THR A 28 4.35 -6.85 -27.91
N SER A 29 4.73 -5.69 -28.44
CA SER A 29 4.16 -4.38 -28.11
C SER A 29 2.78 -4.12 -28.73
N ASP A 30 2.43 -4.79 -29.84
CA ASP A 30 1.17 -4.55 -30.56
C ASP A 30 -0.02 -5.36 -30.00
N ILE A 31 0.25 -6.46 -29.31
CA ILE A 31 -0.80 -7.26 -28.66
C ILE A 31 -1.32 -6.53 -27.42
N THR A 32 -0.47 -5.81 -26.70
CA THR A 32 -0.88 -5.06 -25.50
C THR A 32 -1.73 -3.84 -25.87
N SER A 33 -1.42 -3.15 -26.98
CA SER A 33 -2.23 -2.02 -27.45
C SER A 33 -3.58 -2.45 -28.04
N LEU A 34 -3.66 -3.61 -28.68
CA LEU A 34 -4.91 -4.18 -29.20
C LEU A 34 -5.83 -4.73 -28.11
N VAL A 35 -5.30 -5.32 -27.04
CA VAL A 35 -6.12 -5.73 -25.88
C VAL A 35 -6.69 -4.51 -25.15
N VAL A 36 -5.88 -3.47 -24.96
CA VAL A 36 -6.32 -2.21 -24.34
C VAL A 36 -7.36 -1.47 -25.20
N SER A 37 -7.30 -1.59 -26.53
CA SER A 37 -8.28 -0.97 -27.43
C SER A 37 -9.57 -1.78 -27.56
N SER A 38 -9.51 -3.11 -27.43
CA SER A 38 -10.68 -4.00 -27.52
C SER A 38 -11.62 -3.92 -26.31
N GLU A 39 -11.12 -3.58 -25.12
CA GLU A 39 -11.96 -3.40 -23.92
C GLU A 39 -12.73 -2.09 -23.93
N TYR A 40 -12.36 -1.13 -24.78
CA TYR A 40 -13.05 0.17 -24.86
C TYR A 40 -14.29 0.17 -25.78
N GLN A 41 -14.47 -0.86 -26.62
CA GLN A 41 -15.43 -0.81 -27.73
C GLN A 41 -16.60 -1.80 -27.62
N GLY A 42 -16.78 -2.44 -26.45
CA GLY A 42 -17.77 -3.49 -26.26
C GLY A 42 -18.67 -3.27 -25.05
N ASN A 43 -19.52 -2.24 -25.06
CA ASN A 43 -20.80 -2.23 -24.33
C ASN A 43 -21.64 -0.98 -24.65
N ASP A 44 -22.13 -0.88 -25.89
CA ASP A 44 -23.24 0.00 -26.25
C ASP A 44 -24.43 -0.88 -26.64
N GLU A 45 -25.28 -1.26 -25.67
CA GLU A 45 -26.71 -1.45 -25.92
C GLU A 45 -27.53 -1.45 -24.62
N LYS A 46 -28.35 -0.40 -24.47
CA LYS A 46 -29.63 -0.29 -23.74
C LYS A 46 -29.61 -0.42 -22.21
N HIS A 47 -29.43 0.71 -21.53
CA HIS A 47 -30.28 1.19 -20.42
C HIS A 47 -30.37 2.73 -20.50
N GLN A 48 -31.58 3.29 -20.51
CA GLN A 48 -31.88 4.72 -20.67
C GLN A 48 -31.78 5.46 -19.31
N PRO A 49 -31.50 6.79 -19.24
CA PRO A 49 -30.53 7.33 -18.28
C PRO A 49 -31.16 8.00 -17.05
N CYS A 50 -30.48 7.83 -15.91
CA CYS A 50 -30.19 8.90 -14.96
C CYS A 50 -28.65 8.96 -14.87
N ASP A 51 -28.07 10.14 -14.65
CA ASP A 51 -26.62 10.33 -14.39
C ASP A 51 -25.71 10.71 -15.59
N ALA A 52 -26.24 11.41 -16.59
CA ALA A 52 -25.43 11.98 -17.69
C ALA A 52 -24.71 13.31 -17.35
N ALA A 53 -24.33 13.56 -16.10
CA ALA A 53 -23.69 14.81 -15.67
C ALA A 53 -22.29 14.65 -15.06
N ILE A 54 -21.62 13.53 -15.33
CA ILE A 54 -20.25 13.29 -14.84
C ILE A 54 -19.39 12.96 -16.07
N TYR A 55 -18.37 13.79 -16.31
CA TYR A 55 -17.36 13.75 -17.38
C TYR A 55 -17.68 14.53 -18.68
N PRO A 56 -16.89 15.58 -19.01
CA PRO A 56 -16.78 16.03 -20.39
C PRO A 56 -15.93 15.01 -21.17
N THR A 57 -16.49 14.50 -22.26
CA THR A 57 -15.81 13.66 -23.24
C THR A 57 -14.72 14.45 -23.97
N LYS A 58 -13.52 13.87 -24.08
CA LYS A 58 -12.40 14.39 -24.87
C LYS A 58 -12.67 14.11 -26.35
N ASP A 59 -13.53 14.88 -27.00
CA ASP A 59 -13.62 14.95 -28.47
C ASP A 59 -14.18 16.33 -28.85
N ALA A 60 -13.32 17.34 -28.88
CA ALA A 60 -13.63 18.63 -29.50
C ALA A 60 -12.37 19.17 -30.18
N GLU A 61 -12.25 18.77 -31.43
CA GLU A 61 -11.27 19.22 -32.42
C GLU A 61 -11.33 20.75 -32.62
N ALA A 62 -10.19 21.30 -33.02
CA ALA A 62 -9.91 22.73 -33.11
C ALA A 62 -10.89 23.54 -33.98
N SER A 63 -11.47 24.60 -33.39
CA SER A 63 -11.98 25.75 -34.14
C SER A 63 -11.83 27.05 -33.31
N ALA A 64 -11.62 28.15 -34.01
CA ALA A 64 -11.20 29.49 -33.53
C ALA A 64 -12.07 30.09 -32.40
N PRO A 65 -11.57 31.06 -31.60
CA PRO A 65 -12.19 31.46 -30.34
C PRO A 65 -13.52 32.18 -30.54
N ALA A 66 -14.61 31.51 -30.17
CA ALA A 66 -15.92 32.12 -29.98
C ALA A 66 -15.92 32.99 -28.70
N ALA A 67 -16.68 34.08 -28.76
CA ALA A 67 -16.83 35.12 -27.73
C ALA A 67 -17.13 34.53 -26.32
N PRO A 68 -16.82 35.26 -25.22
CA PRO A 68 -17.03 34.75 -23.87
C PRO A 68 -18.52 34.49 -23.63
N GLY A 69 -18.87 33.21 -23.50
CA GLY A 69 -20.19 32.80 -23.03
C GLY A 69 -20.45 33.29 -21.60
N PRO A 70 -21.72 33.27 -21.14
CA PRO A 70 -22.10 33.69 -19.80
C PRO A 70 -21.25 32.98 -18.74
N LEU A 71 -20.83 33.73 -17.72
CA LEU A 71 -20.04 33.21 -16.60
C LEU A 71 -20.72 31.96 -16.00
N PRO A 72 -19.96 30.90 -15.66
CA PRO A 72 -20.53 29.72 -15.01
C PRO A 72 -21.25 30.13 -13.72
N ASP A 73 -22.46 29.61 -13.52
CA ASP A 73 -23.26 29.85 -12.32
C ASP A 73 -22.44 29.54 -11.05
N PRO A 74 -22.62 30.30 -9.96
CA PRO A 74 -21.92 30.05 -8.71
C PRO A 74 -22.23 28.64 -8.20
N PRO A 75 -21.22 27.90 -7.70
CA PRO A 75 -21.41 26.53 -7.25
C PRO A 75 -22.45 26.43 -6.12
N PRO A 76 -23.23 25.34 -6.04
CA PRO A 76 -24.32 25.17 -5.08
C PRO A 76 -23.80 25.28 -3.63
N ALA A 77 -24.53 26.05 -2.82
CA ALA A 77 -24.15 26.49 -1.48
C ALA A 77 -24.07 25.39 -0.40
N ASP A 78 -24.40 24.14 -0.72
CA ASP A 78 -24.58 23.04 0.25
C ASP A 78 -23.48 21.98 0.22
N ALA A 79 -22.40 22.17 -0.53
CA ALA A 79 -21.26 21.25 -0.48
C ALA A 79 -20.51 21.43 0.86
N VAL A 80 -20.69 20.47 1.76
CA VAL A 80 -19.95 20.40 3.03
C VAL A 80 -18.48 20.12 2.72
N TYR A 81 -17.67 21.18 2.65
CA TYR A 81 -16.23 21.04 2.50
C TYR A 81 -15.59 20.79 3.88
N MET A 82 -14.91 19.66 4.04
CA MET A 82 -14.01 19.49 5.18
C MET A 82 -12.91 20.57 5.08
N ARG A 83 -12.90 21.53 6.00
CA ARG A 83 -11.80 22.49 6.11
C ARG A 83 -10.49 21.72 6.29
N ARG A 84 -9.56 21.86 5.35
CA ARG A 84 -8.18 21.37 5.48
C ARG A 84 -7.50 22.12 6.63
N HIS A 85 -7.39 21.45 7.78
CA HIS A 85 -6.68 21.95 8.96
C HIS A 85 -5.30 21.28 9.17
N ALA A 86 -4.79 20.55 8.17
CA ALA A 86 -3.50 19.86 8.25
C ALA A 86 -2.42 20.64 7.49
N ASN A 87 -1.43 21.15 8.22
CA ASN A 87 -0.21 21.73 7.65
C ASN A 87 0.69 20.63 7.08
N LEU A 88 1.61 20.96 6.17
CA LEU A 88 2.57 20.02 5.58
C LEU A 88 3.33 19.23 6.65
N LEU A 89 3.77 19.90 7.71
CA LEU A 89 4.46 19.27 8.84
C LEU A 89 3.57 18.25 9.56
N HIS A 90 2.26 18.51 9.70
CA HIS A 90 1.34 17.52 10.25
C HIS A 90 1.27 16.30 9.34
N CYS A 91 1.14 16.48 8.02
CA CYS A 91 1.11 15.36 7.08
C CYS A 91 2.39 14.51 7.14
N VAL A 92 3.58 15.13 7.18
CA VAL A 92 4.85 14.41 7.30
C VAL A 92 4.94 13.68 8.64
N CYS A 93 4.58 14.32 9.75
CA CYS A 93 4.58 13.67 11.06
C CYS A 93 3.56 12.53 11.17
N LEU A 94 2.43 12.62 10.46
CA LEU A 94 1.43 11.55 10.38
C LEU A 94 1.98 10.36 9.61
N ILE A 95 2.60 10.58 8.45
CA ILE A 95 3.22 9.51 7.64
C ILE A 95 4.38 8.85 8.41
N LEU A 96 5.27 9.65 9.01
CA LEU A 96 6.36 9.13 9.84
C LEU A 96 5.82 8.40 11.09
N GLY A 97 4.73 8.88 11.68
CA GLY A 97 4.10 8.24 12.83
C GLY A 97 3.43 6.91 12.51
N ALA A 98 2.87 6.79 11.30
CA ALA A 98 2.23 5.58 10.81
C ALA A 98 3.25 4.52 10.39
N THR A 99 4.33 4.93 9.72
CA THR A 99 5.43 4.04 9.28
C THR A 99 6.33 3.61 10.43
N ILE A 100 6.71 4.52 11.33
CA ILE A 100 7.53 4.22 12.52
C ILE A 100 6.60 3.69 13.63
N GLY A 101 6.23 2.41 13.47
CA GLY A 101 5.40 1.68 14.42
C GLY A 101 6.20 1.08 15.61
N PRO A 102 5.50 0.50 16.60
CA PRO A 102 6.12 -0.29 17.67
C PRO A 102 6.92 -1.49 17.12
N ASN A 103 6.63 -1.93 15.89
CA ASN A 103 7.34 -3.00 15.20
C ASN A 103 8.84 -2.71 15.03
N VAL A 104 9.28 -1.45 15.02
CA VAL A 104 10.71 -1.11 14.96
C VAL A 104 11.50 -1.65 16.16
N PHE A 105 10.85 -1.78 17.31
CA PHE A 105 11.48 -2.31 18.52
C PHE A 105 11.34 -3.83 18.67
N LEU A 106 10.31 -4.45 18.08
CA LEU A 106 10.08 -5.90 18.16
C LEU A 106 10.73 -6.68 17.02
N SER A 107 10.60 -6.17 15.79
CA SER A 107 11.00 -6.89 14.57
C SER A 107 12.48 -7.27 14.54
N PRO A 108 13.45 -6.45 15.03
CA PRO A 108 14.87 -6.82 15.06
C PRO A 108 15.12 -8.17 15.71
N SER A 109 14.54 -8.41 16.88
CA SER A 109 14.70 -9.69 17.59
C SER A 109 14.12 -10.86 16.79
N VAL A 110 13.01 -10.65 16.08
CA VAL A 110 12.31 -11.71 15.32
C VAL A 110 13.05 -12.05 14.03
N PHE A 111 13.46 -11.06 13.23
CA PHE A 111 14.13 -11.35 11.97
C PHE A 111 15.58 -11.80 12.17
N ILE A 112 16.27 -11.34 13.22
CA ILE A 112 17.63 -11.82 13.55
C ILE A 112 17.56 -13.27 14.04
N ALA A 113 16.58 -13.63 14.87
CA ALA A 113 16.42 -15.01 15.35
C ALA A 113 16.11 -16.02 14.23
N ASN A 114 15.50 -15.56 13.13
CA ASN A 114 15.23 -16.37 11.94
C ASN A 114 16.32 -16.27 10.88
N SER A 115 17.33 -15.40 11.06
CA SER A 115 18.42 -15.24 10.10
C SER A 115 19.58 -16.16 10.41
N THR A 116 20.28 -16.59 9.37
CA THR A 116 21.49 -17.41 9.51
C THR A 116 22.74 -16.59 9.84
N SER A 117 22.75 -15.28 9.52
CA SER A 117 23.84 -14.36 9.87
C SER A 117 23.36 -12.91 9.95
N VAL A 118 24.04 -12.09 10.77
CA VAL A 118 23.71 -10.66 10.93
C VAL A 118 23.89 -9.88 9.62
N TRP A 119 24.95 -10.18 8.87
CA TRP A 119 25.22 -9.55 7.58
C TRP A 119 24.17 -9.88 6.52
N SER A 120 23.73 -11.14 6.44
CA SER A 120 22.64 -11.53 5.56
C SER A 120 21.36 -10.77 5.91
N SER A 121 21.03 -10.65 7.21
CA SER A 121 19.86 -9.88 7.64
C SER A 121 19.94 -8.40 7.27
N THR A 122 21.13 -7.81 7.34
CA THR A 122 21.38 -6.39 6.97
C THR A 122 21.19 -6.16 5.46
N ILE A 123 21.61 -7.09 4.62
CA ILE A 123 21.38 -6.99 3.17
C ILE A 123 19.90 -7.13 2.85
N ILE A 124 19.21 -8.10 3.47
CA ILE A 124 17.78 -8.36 3.22
C ILE A 124 16.91 -7.16 3.66
N ILE A 125 17.21 -6.54 4.80
CA ILE A 125 16.47 -5.35 5.25
C ILE A 125 16.68 -4.15 4.32
N ILE A 126 17.89 -3.92 3.82
CA ILE A 126 18.18 -2.86 2.85
C ILE A 126 17.41 -3.12 1.54
N PHE A 127 17.47 -4.35 1.03
CA PHE A 127 16.76 -4.75 -0.18
C PHE A 127 15.24 -4.60 -0.03
N CYS A 128 14.67 -5.09 1.07
CA CYS A 128 13.24 -4.95 1.36
C CYS A 128 12.83 -3.49 1.50
N GLY A 129 13.63 -2.66 2.18
CA GLY A 129 13.38 -1.23 2.31
C GLY A 129 13.37 -0.51 0.96
N ALA A 130 14.27 -0.88 0.05
CA ALA A 130 14.29 -0.35 -1.31
C ALA A 130 13.01 -0.75 -2.08
N VAL A 131 12.60 -2.02 -2.01
CA VAL A 131 11.36 -2.51 -2.63
C VAL A 131 10.13 -1.79 -2.07
N CYS A 132 10.04 -1.61 -0.75
CA CYS A 132 8.96 -0.86 -0.12
C CYS A 132 8.94 0.61 -0.57
N THR A 133 10.09 1.24 -0.75
CA THR A 133 10.19 2.63 -1.23
C THR A 133 9.68 2.75 -2.66
N ILE A 134 10.05 1.81 -3.54
CA ILE A 134 9.56 1.78 -4.93
C ILE A 134 8.04 1.56 -4.94
N ALA A 135 7.53 0.62 -4.14
CA ALA A 135 6.10 0.34 -4.03
C ALA A 135 5.31 1.57 -3.53
N ALA A 136 5.83 2.28 -2.52
CA ALA A 136 5.25 3.52 -2.02
C ALA A 136 5.22 4.63 -3.10
N LEU A 137 6.25 4.71 -3.93
CA LEU A 137 6.32 5.68 -5.04
C LEU A 137 5.29 5.36 -6.13
N CYS A 138 5.16 4.08 -6.51
CA CYS A 138 4.10 3.64 -7.42
C CYS A 138 2.71 3.93 -6.85
N TYR A 139 2.53 3.74 -5.54
CA TYR A 139 1.28 4.01 -4.87
C TYR A 139 0.97 5.51 -4.80
N ALA A 140 1.97 6.36 -4.58
CA ALA A 140 1.83 7.82 -4.63
C ALA A 140 1.40 8.31 -6.02
N ASP A 141 2.01 7.79 -7.09
CA ASP A 141 1.63 8.12 -8.47
C ASP A 141 0.16 7.74 -8.74
N LEU A 142 -0.23 6.53 -8.31
CA LEU A 142 -1.61 6.05 -8.41
C LEU A 142 -2.61 6.95 -7.66
N ILE A 143 -2.31 7.36 -6.42
CA ILE A 143 -3.17 8.27 -5.65
C ILE A 143 -3.32 9.64 -6.36
N THR A 144 -2.25 10.15 -6.98
CA THR A 144 -2.32 11.44 -7.68
C THR A 144 -3.08 11.39 -9.00
N ALA A 145 -3.08 10.24 -9.68
CA ALA A 145 -3.83 10.00 -10.90
C ALA A 145 -5.34 9.90 -10.65
N PHE A 146 -5.77 9.34 -9.52
CA PHE A 146 -7.17 9.11 -9.18
C PHE A 146 -7.65 10.06 -8.06
N LYS A 147 -8.10 11.26 -8.43
CA LYS A 147 -8.61 12.29 -7.49
C LYS A 147 -10.08 12.10 -7.08
N GLN A 148 -10.50 10.87 -6.83
CA GLN A 148 -11.85 10.58 -6.33
C GLN A 148 -11.84 10.34 -4.82
N SER A 149 -12.97 10.61 -4.15
CA SER A 149 -13.13 10.35 -2.72
C SER A 149 -13.49 8.87 -2.52
N GLY A 150 -12.66 8.10 -1.83
CA GLY A 150 -12.88 6.65 -1.65
C GLY A 150 -11.65 5.84 -1.21
N GLY A 151 -10.45 6.44 -1.23
CA GLY A 151 -9.22 5.79 -0.79
C GLY A 151 -8.82 4.60 -1.68
N GLU A 152 -8.19 3.60 -1.08
CA GLU A 152 -7.70 2.38 -1.76
C GLU A 152 -8.75 1.66 -2.60
N LEU A 153 -10.02 1.77 -2.22
CA LEU A 153 -11.10 1.05 -2.86
C LEU A 153 -11.29 1.46 -4.33
N ILE A 154 -11.01 2.73 -4.66
CA ILE A 154 -11.18 3.25 -6.02
C ILE A 154 -10.28 2.53 -7.03
N PHE A 155 -9.09 2.09 -6.58
CA PHE A 155 -8.16 1.35 -7.44
C PHE A 155 -8.70 0.00 -7.87
N TYR A 156 -9.57 -0.60 -7.06
CA TYR A 156 -10.16 -1.89 -7.34
C TYR A 156 -11.44 -1.78 -8.18
N TYR A 157 -12.24 -0.73 -8.00
CA TYR A 157 -13.52 -0.56 -8.71
C TYR A 157 -13.40 -0.42 -10.23
N ARG A 158 -12.26 0.07 -10.75
CA ARG A 158 -12.11 0.37 -12.19
C ARG A 158 -11.66 -0.83 -13.05
N PRO A 159 -10.64 -1.61 -12.64
CA PRO A 159 -10.21 -2.78 -13.41
C PRO A 159 -10.93 -4.08 -13.01
N LEU A 160 -11.48 -4.16 -11.78
CA LEU A 160 -12.15 -5.38 -11.32
C LEU A 160 -13.67 -5.22 -11.37
N SER A 161 -14.35 -6.33 -11.66
CA SER A 161 -15.81 -6.41 -11.57
C SER A 161 -16.33 -5.93 -10.20
N ASP A 162 -17.52 -5.36 -10.17
CA ASP A 162 -18.16 -4.79 -8.97
C ASP A 162 -18.18 -5.76 -7.76
N ARG A 163 -18.35 -7.06 -8.02
CA ARG A 163 -18.31 -8.11 -6.98
C ARG A 163 -16.93 -8.28 -6.34
N ALA A 164 -15.87 -8.18 -7.13
CA ALA A 164 -14.50 -8.34 -6.64
C ALA A 164 -14.05 -7.11 -5.84
N ALA A 165 -14.46 -5.91 -6.25
CA ALA A 165 -14.24 -4.69 -5.47
C ALA A 165 -14.95 -4.75 -4.10
N TYR A 166 -16.17 -5.27 -4.04
CA TYR A 166 -16.89 -5.50 -2.79
C TYR A 166 -16.15 -6.45 -1.85
N ILE A 167 -15.70 -7.61 -2.34
CA ILE A 167 -14.95 -8.58 -1.52
C ILE A 167 -13.64 -7.96 -1.02
N GLN A 168 -12.93 -7.23 -1.87
CA GLN A 168 -11.70 -6.54 -1.48
C GLN A 168 -11.96 -5.50 -0.38
N ALA A 169 -13.06 -4.76 -0.46
CA ALA A 169 -13.45 -3.82 0.58
C ALA A 169 -13.67 -4.51 1.93
N TRP A 170 -14.36 -5.66 1.93
CA TRP A 170 -14.57 -6.45 3.15
C TRP A 170 -13.27 -6.99 3.73
N MET A 171 -12.38 -7.52 2.89
CA MET A 171 -11.08 -8.03 3.32
C MET A 171 -10.21 -6.92 3.90
N ALA A 172 -10.18 -5.74 3.27
CA ALA A 172 -9.44 -4.59 3.76
C ALA A 172 -9.97 -4.09 5.11
N LEU A 173 -11.29 -4.10 5.31
CA LEU A 173 -11.92 -3.69 6.58
C LEU A 173 -11.70 -4.70 7.71
N ILE A 174 -12.00 -5.99 7.48
CA ILE A 174 -12.01 -7.03 8.53
C ILE A 174 -10.61 -7.56 8.85
N ILE A 175 -9.69 -7.59 7.86
CA ILE A 175 -8.37 -8.20 8.04
C ILE A 175 -7.29 -7.11 8.04
N GLY A 176 -7.30 -6.24 7.03
CA GLY A 176 -6.26 -5.22 6.88
C GLY A 176 -6.23 -4.22 8.03
N ARG A 177 -7.30 -3.44 8.17
CA ARG A 177 -7.34 -2.31 9.13
C ARG A 177 -7.38 -2.76 10.58
N THR A 178 -8.27 -3.67 10.92
CA THR A 178 -8.41 -4.21 12.30
C THR A 178 -7.20 -5.04 12.71
N GLY A 179 -6.64 -5.86 11.81
CA GLY A 179 -5.47 -6.69 12.07
C GLY A 179 -4.23 -5.84 12.35
N GLY A 180 -3.97 -4.82 11.53
CA GLY A 180 -2.85 -3.89 11.73
C GLY A 180 -2.93 -3.15 13.07
N LEU A 181 -4.13 -2.68 13.45
CA LEU A 181 -4.38 -2.05 14.75
C LEU A 181 -4.16 -3.02 15.92
N ALA A 182 -4.62 -4.26 15.80
CA ALA A 182 -4.46 -5.28 16.84
C ALA A 182 -2.99 -5.67 17.04
N VAL A 183 -2.25 -5.91 15.95
CA VAL A 183 -0.80 -6.22 16.01
C VAL A 183 -0.04 -5.07 16.66
N SER A 184 -0.34 -3.83 16.28
CA SER A 184 0.30 -2.65 16.85
C SER A 184 -0.01 -2.48 18.35
N ALA A 185 -1.25 -2.75 18.77
CA ALA A 185 -1.65 -2.66 20.17
C ALA A 185 -0.97 -3.73 21.04
N VAL A 186 -0.87 -4.97 20.54
CA VAL A 186 -0.16 -6.05 21.24
C VAL A 186 1.34 -5.74 21.32
N ALA A 187 1.95 -5.24 20.24
CA ALA A 187 3.34 -4.83 20.23
C ALA A 187 3.59 -3.73 21.28
N PHE A 188 2.75 -2.70 21.32
CA PHE A 188 2.83 -1.64 22.32
C PHE A 188 2.69 -2.16 23.76
N ALA A 189 1.69 -3.02 24.01
CA ALA A 189 1.49 -3.62 25.33
C ALA A 189 2.69 -4.46 25.78
N SER A 190 3.32 -5.20 24.86
CA SER A 190 4.51 -5.98 25.18
C SER A 190 5.71 -5.11 25.58
N LEU A 191 5.89 -3.96 24.92
CA LEU A 191 6.95 -3.00 25.26
C LEU A 191 6.70 -2.28 26.58
N LEU A 192 5.44 -1.97 26.90
CA LEU A 192 5.08 -1.34 28.18
C LEU A 192 5.33 -2.24 29.39
N ILE A 193 5.12 -3.55 29.23
CA ILE A 193 5.20 -4.52 30.33
C ILE A 193 6.65 -5.00 30.55
N LEU A 194 7.49 -4.98 29.51
CA LEU A 194 8.88 -5.44 29.53
C LEU A 194 9.73 -4.93 30.72
N PRO A 195 9.69 -3.65 31.14
CA PRO A 195 10.49 -3.19 32.30
C PRO A 195 10.01 -3.74 33.64
N PHE A 196 8.74 -4.12 33.76
CA PHE A 196 8.18 -4.67 35.01
C PHE A 196 8.38 -6.18 35.10
N TYR A 197 8.50 -6.86 33.96
CA TYR A 197 8.73 -8.29 33.85
C TYR A 197 9.91 -8.54 32.91
N PRO A 198 11.16 -8.43 33.42
CA PRO A 198 12.37 -8.56 32.60
C PRO A 198 12.52 -9.94 31.94
N SER A 199 11.82 -10.95 32.45
CA SER A 199 11.76 -12.28 31.84
C SER A 199 10.50 -12.44 30.98
N TYR A 200 10.67 -12.57 29.66
CA TYR A 200 9.59 -12.83 28.70
C TYR A 200 8.77 -14.10 29.03
N LEU A 201 9.40 -15.07 29.70
CA LEU A 201 8.79 -16.33 30.14
C LEU A 201 7.83 -16.17 31.33
N GLU A 202 8.00 -15.13 32.14
CA GLU A 202 7.14 -14.84 33.30
C GLU A 202 6.01 -13.86 32.97
N SER A 203 6.05 -13.22 31.80
CA SER A 203 5.05 -12.24 31.41
C SER A 203 3.70 -12.94 31.12
N PRO A 204 2.65 -12.70 31.91
CA PRO A 204 1.38 -13.38 31.72
C PRO A 204 0.75 -12.90 30.40
N LYS A 205 0.63 -13.80 29.41
CA LYS A 205 0.02 -13.51 28.09
C LYS A 205 -1.37 -12.87 28.20
N GLY A 206 -2.11 -13.17 29.27
CA GLY A 206 -3.39 -12.53 29.59
C GLY A 206 -3.26 -11.03 29.85
N LEU A 207 -2.24 -10.61 30.61
CA LEU A 207 -2.00 -9.20 30.93
C LEU A 207 -1.67 -8.38 29.67
N ILE A 208 -0.81 -8.89 28.78
CA ILE A 208 -0.49 -8.24 27.50
C ILE A 208 -1.76 -8.00 26.69
N ARG A 209 -2.65 -9.00 26.61
CA ARG A 209 -3.94 -8.88 25.89
C ARG A 209 -4.86 -7.84 26.52
N ILE A 210 -4.98 -7.84 27.85
CA ILE A 210 -5.82 -6.88 28.59
C ILE A 210 -5.29 -5.44 28.37
N VAL A 211 -3.99 -5.22 28.49
CA VAL A 211 -3.36 -3.91 28.26
C VAL A 211 -3.55 -3.46 26.81
N ALA A 212 -3.41 -4.36 25.83
CA ALA A 212 -3.66 -4.05 24.42
C ALA A 212 -5.12 -3.62 24.18
N VAL A 213 -6.10 -4.34 24.74
CA VAL A 213 -7.53 -3.99 24.63
C VAL A 213 -7.82 -2.65 25.29
N ILE A 214 -7.31 -2.40 26.50
CA ILE A 214 -7.47 -1.11 27.20
C ILE A 214 -6.88 0.02 26.35
N THR A 215 -5.70 -0.19 25.76
CA THR A 215 -5.05 0.82 24.89
C THR A 215 -5.92 1.13 23.67
N LEU A 216 -6.47 0.11 23.01
CA LEU A 216 -7.37 0.31 21.86
C LEU A 216 -8.65 1.06 22.26
N LEU A 217 -9.27 0.69 23.38
CA LEU A 217 -10.48 1.37 23.87
C LEU A 217 -10.20 2.82 24.26
N ALA A 218 -9.04 3.10 24.88
CA ALA A 218 -8.63 4.46 25.22
C ALA A 218 -8.39 5.32 23.97
N LEU A 219 -7.70 4.77 22.97
CA LEU A 219 -7.48 5.47 21.69
C LEU A 219 -8.78 5.66 20.92
N PHE A 220 -9.68 4.67 20.93
CA PHE A 220 -11.00 4.77 20.32
C PHE A 220 -11.82 5.88 20.97
N TYR A 221 -11.90 5.88 22.31
CA TYR A 221 -12.58 6.93 23.07
C TYR A 221 -12.02 8.32 22.77
N LEU A 222 -10.70 8.46 22.72
CA LEU A 222 -10.06 9.74 22.42
C LEU A 222 -10.37 10.23 21.01
N ASN A 223 -10.39 9.33 20.03
CA ASN A 223 -10.82 9.64 18.67
C ASN A 223 -12.29 10.07 18.60
N CYS A 224 -13.18 9.46 19.40
CA CYS A 224 -14.59 9.84 19.47
C CYS A 224 -14.81 11.23 20.11
N VAL A 225 -14.02 11.59 21.13
CA VAL A 225 -14.15 12.88 21.82
C VAL A 225 -13.62 14.03 20.96
N SER A 226 -12.46 13.87 20.35
CA SER A 226 -11.91 14.90 19.47
C SER A 226 -10.76 14.39 18.60
N VAL A 227 -10.96 14.50 17.29
CA VAL A 227 -9.93 14.22 16.29
C VAL A 227 -8.73 15.18 16.44
N GLN A 228 -8.93 16.41 16.91
CA GLN A 228 -7.82 17.36 17.08
C GLN A 228 -6.86 16.94 18.20
N TRP A 229 -7.39 16.40 19.30
CA TRP A 229 -6.55 15.85 20.38
C TRP A 229 -5.81 14.60 19.92
N ALA A 230 -6.45 13.73 19.13
CA ALA A 230 -5.81 12.55 18.54
C ALA A 230 -4.62 12.93 17.64
N LEU A 231 -4.80 13.92 16.77
CA LEU A 231 -3.75 14.43 15.89
C LEU A 231 -2.56 15.01 16.67
N ARG A 232 -2.82 15.79 17.74
CA ARG A 232 -1.76 16.34 18.59
C ARG A 232 -0.97 15.23 19.29
N LEU A 233 -1.66 14.23 19.84
CA LEU A 233 -1.00 13.08 20.47
C LEU A 233 -0.15 12.30 19.48
N GLN A 234 -0.63 12.11 18.25
CA GLN A 234 0.14 11.44 17.21
C GLN A 234 1.44 12.19 16.91
N VAL A 235 1.41 13.51 16.76
CA VAL A 235 2.63 14.32 16.54
C VAL A 235 3.61 14.18 17.72
N VAL A 236 3.12 14.24 18.96
CA VAL A 236 3.97 14.07 20.15
C VAL A 236 4.58 12.68 20.20
N PHE A 237 3.80 11.62 19.97
CA PHE A 237 4.32 10.25 19.95
C PHE A 237 5.34 10.03 18.83
N THR A 238 5.12 10.59 17.64
CA THR A 238 6.12 10.54 16.56
C THR A 238 7.41 11.24 17.00
N ALA A 239 7.33 12.42 17.60
CA ALA A 239 8.52 13.14 18.07
C ALA A 239 9.29 12.33 19.12
N VAL A 240 8.61 11.77 20.12
CA VAL A 240 9.24 10.92 21.15
C VAL A 240 9.91 9.69 20.53
N LYS A 241 9.25 9.01 19.59
CA LYS A 241 9.80 7.85 18.88
C LYS A 241 11.07 8.21 18.10
N VAL A 242 11.04 9.31 17.36
CA VAL A 242 12.20 9.77 16.55
C VAL A 242 13.39 10.08 17.46
N VAL A 243 13.16 10.78 18.58
CA VAL A 243 14.21 11.07 19.57
C VAL A 243 14.76 9.79 20.18
N GLY A 244 13.90 8.82 20.52
CA GLY A 244 14.31 7.52 21.04
C GLY A 244 15.17 6.72 20.06
N LEU A 245 14.83 6.72 18.78
CA LEU A 245 15.64 6.08 17.74
C LEU A 245 16.99 6.77 17.57
N LEU A 246 17.03 8.10 17.59
CA LEU A 246 18.27 8.86 17.52
C LEU A 246 19.19 8.53 18.70
N PHE A 247 18.63 8.41 19.91
CA PHE A 247 19.38 8.00 21.09
C PHE A 247 20.01 6.61 20.93
N ILE A 248 19.26 5.63 20.40
CA ILE A 248 19.78 4.28 20.14
C ILE A 248 20.93 4.31 19.12
N ILE A 249 20.81 5.11 18.05
CA ILE A 249 21.87 5.26 17.03
C ILE A 249 23.14 5.84 17.65
N ILE A 250 23.01 6.88 18.49
CA ILE A 250 24.16 7.50 19.17
C ILE A 250 24.84 6.50 20.12
N ALA A 251 24.06 5.76 20.92
CA ALA A 251 24.58 4.74 21.83
C ALA A 251 25.30 3.60 21.07
N ALA A 252 24.76 3.19 19.92
CA ALA A 252 25.40 2.21 19.05
C ALA A 252 26.74 2.72 18.51
N PHE A 253 26.79 3.97 18.03
CA PHE A 253 28.04 4.57 17.55
C PHE A 253 29.09 4.67 18.65
N GLN A 254 28.70 5.08 19.87
CA GLN A 254 29.59 5.14 21.02
C GLN A 254 30.18 3.76 21.36
N THR A 255 29.37 2.70 21.28
CA THR A 255 29.83 1.32 21.55
C THR A 255 30.86 0.85 20.51
N ILE A 256 30.67 1.21 19.24
CA ILE A 256 31.62 0.91 18.16
C ILE A 256 32.93 1.68 18.37
N CYS A 257 32.87 2.97 18.73
CA CYS A 257 34.05 3.78 19.02
C CYS A 257 34.87 3.26 20.22
N GLN A 258 34.23 2.60 21.19
CA GLN A 258 34.89 1.99 22.34
C GLN A 258 35.59 0.65 22.02
N GLY A 259 35.53 0.19 20.76
CA GLY A 259 36.24 -1.02 20.31
C GLY A 259 35.54 -2.34 20.68
N ASN A 260 34.30 -2.31 21.17
CA ASN A 260 33.52 -3.51 21.47
C ASN A 260 32.93 -4.14 20.18
N ILE A 261 33.81 -4.58 19.28
CA ILE A 261 33.46 -5.16 17.97
C ILE A 261 33.37 -6.69 17.99
N GLU A 262 33.54 -7.33 19.15
CA GLU A 262 33.51 -8.80 19.28
C GLU A 262 32.18 -9.40 18.78
N THR A 263 31.06 -8.69 19.02
CA THR A 263 29.73 -9.09 18.54
C THR A 263 29.64 -9.04 17.01
N LEU A 264 30.33 -8.10 16.36
CA LEU A 264 30.40 -8.00 14.89
C LEU A 264 31.33 -9.08 14.31
N GLN A 265 32.41 -9.43 15.00
CA GLN A 265 33.33 -10.47 14.56
C GLN A 265 32.69 -11.88 14.63
N HIS A 266 31.97 -12.20 15.71
CA HIS A 266 31.24 -13.47 15.81
C HIS A 266 30.12 -13.58 14.77
N SER A 267 29.62 -12.45 14.27
CA SER A 267 28.58 -12.42 13.23
C SER A 267 29.07 -12.72 11.81
N LEU A 268 30.39 -12.81 11.61
CA LEU A 268 31.02 -13.18 10.33
C LEU A 268 31.10 -14.70 10.11
N ASP A 269 30.86 -15.52 11.14
CA ASP A 269 30.85 -16.98 10.98
C ASP A 269 29.59 -17.40 10.23
N TYR A 270 29.71 -17.47 8.91
CA TYR A 270 28.63 -17.74 7.98
C TYR A 270 28.38 -19.25 7.90
N ARG A 271 27.33 -19.74 8.57
CA ARG A 271 26.79 -21.08 8.29
C ARG A 271 25.74 -20.98 7.19
N VAL A 272 25.86 -21.81 6.15
CA VAL A 272 24.97 -21.80 4.97
C VAL A 272 23.90 -22.87 5.10
N ASP A 273 23.14 -22.85 6.18
CA ASP A 273 21.94 -23.69 6.27
C ASP A 273 20.75 -22.91 5.74
N PHE A 274 20.57 -22.93 4.41
CA PHE A 274 19.42 -22.30 3.77
C PHE A 274 18.15 -23.11 4.07
N GLN A 275 17.33 -22.57 4.97
CA GLN A 275 15.99 -23.09 5.25
C GLN A 275 14.95 -22.10 4.72
N PHE A 276 14.22 -22.52 3.69
CA PHE A 276 13.22 -21.68 3.03
C PHE A 276 12.19 -21.09 4.02
N ASN A 277 11.74 -21.88 5.01
CA ASN A 277 10.77 -21.43 6.01
C ASN A 277 11.32 -20.27 6.86
N LYS A 278 12.57 -20.38 7.34
CA LYS A 278 13.21 -19.32 8.13
C LYS A 278 13.41 -18.04 7.31
N PHE A 279 13.83 -18.21 6.06
CA PHE A 279 13.99 -17.11 5.12
C PHE A 279 12.65 -16.38 4.85
N ALA A 280 11.57 -17.12 4.64
CA ALA A 280 10.24 -16.54 4.44
C ALA A 280 9.75 -15.77 5.68
N MET A 281 9.93 -16.32 6.88
CA MET A 281 9.59 -15.66 8.14
C MET A 281 10.44 -14.41 8.39
N GLN A 282 11.72 -14.44 8.01
CA GLN A 282 12.61 -13.30 8.08
C GLN A 282 12.11 -12.15 7.17
N ILE A 283 11.81 -12.44 5.91
CA ILE A 283 11.26 -11.45 4.98
C ILE A 283 9.93 -10.90 5.49
N PHE A 284 9.01 -11.77 5.94
CA PHE A 284 7.73 -11.35 6.46
C PHE A 284 7.87 -10.38 7.65
N SER A 285 8.77 -10.70 8.60
CA SER A 285 9.05 -9.83 9.74
C SER A 285 9.67 -8.49 9.34
N ILE A 286 10.51 -8.47 8.29
CA ILE A 286 11.12 -7.26 7.75
C ILE A 286 10.09 -6.42 6.98
N ILE A 287 9.19 -7.03 6.22
CA ILE A 287 8.09 -6.28 5.56
C ILE A 287 7.19 -5.64 6.63
N ASN A 288 6.90 -6.36 7.71
CA ASN A 288 6.10 -5.85 8.82
C ASN A 288 6.80 -4.71 9.61
N LEU A 289 8.13 -4.62 9.53
CA LEU A 289 8.87 -3.47 10.06
C LEU A 289 8.53 -2.18 9.30
N PHE A 290 8.33 -2.27 7.99
CA PHE A 290 8.03 -1.12 7.13
C PHE A 290 6.52 -0.87 6.97
N PHE A 291 5.66 -1.64 7.63
CA PHE A 291 4.21 -1.49 7.45
C PHE A 291 3.72 -0.05 7.68
N GLY A 292 2.92 0.49 6.76
CA GLY A 292 2.36 1.86 6.85
C GLY A 292 2.78 2.83 5.74
N TRP A 293 3.47 2.36 4.69
CA TRP A 293 3.71 3.10 3.45
C TRP A 293 2.52 3.05 2.49
#